data_AF-A0A1Z9HA10-F1
#
_entry.id   AF-A0A1Z9HA10-F1
#
_cell.length_a   1.000
_cell.length_b   1.000
_cell.length_c   1.000
_cell.angle_alpha   90.00
_cell.angle_beta   90.00
_cell.angle_gamma   90.00
#
_symmetry.space_group_name_H-M   'P 1'
#
loop_
_entity.id
_entity.type
_entity.pdbx_description
1 polymer ?
#
loop_
_entity_poly.entity_id
_entity_poly.type
_entity_poly.pdbx_seq_one_letter_code
_entity_poly.pdbx_strand_id
1 'polypeptide(L)'
;MAITITKPKDWVIKDRTYLVKGNGNPVIFTVPCRHTQRKPLMWFDEEKGINRELRYATNQNSPFVDEQRGLCTLGHVVMKEGKLSVPKSDQALQLLLSVYHPKKGILYDEFEPEAIANNQVDWIELELEALNLAVQLEIDDAEAILRVEKGSAVSKMSSKEVKRDVLLMAKNNPAMFLELAKDDNVQLRNIGVKATEANIIKLSDDQRTFVWGSNGRKLFTVPFDEHPYNALASWFKTDEGLEVFKSIQKRLK
;
A
#
# COMPACT_ATOMS: atom_id res chain seq x y z
N MET A 1 39.10 -26.87 14.46
CA MET A 1 37.91 -26.14 14.97
C MET A 1 37.09 -25.69 13.77
N ALA A 2 35.86 -26.18 13.63
CA ALA A 2 34.97 -25.80 12.55
C ALA A 2 34.73 -24.27 12.55
N ILE A 3 34.70 -23.66 11.36
CA ILE A 3 34.44 -22.24 11.19
C ILE A 3 32.92 -22.06 11.22
N THR A 4 32.37 -21.66 12.36
CA THR A 4 30.95 -21.31 12.49
C THR A 4 30.77 -19.89 11.95
N ILE A 5 30.24 -19.77 10.74
CA ILE A 5 29.89 -18.47 10.14
C ILE A 5 28.44 -18.16 10.50
N THR A 6 28.20 -17.01 11.15
CA THR A 6 26.82 -16.59 11.46
C THR A 6 26.13 -16.13 10.17
N LYS A 7 25.17 -16.92 9.69
CA LYS A 7 24.35 -16.64 8.51
C LYS A 7 22.87 -16.84 8.87
N PRO A 8 21.95 -16.00 8.37
CA PRO A 8 20.52 -16.26 8.48
C PRO A 8 20.17 -17.59 7.82
N LYS A 9 19.21 -18.34 8.40
CA LYS A 9 18.79 -19.66 7.89
C LYS A 9 18.25 -19.61 6.45
N ASP A 10 17.63 -18.49 6.07
CA ASP A 10 17.00 -18.31 4.76
C ASP A 10 17.92 -17.66 3.71
N TRP A 11 19.20 -17.46 4.03
CA TRP A 11 20.12 -16.73 3.15
C TRP A 11 20.69 -17.62 2.03
N VAL A 12 20.26 -17.36 0.79
CA VAL A 12 20.70 -18.10 -0.40
C VAL A 12 21.94 -17.46 -1.03
N ILE A 13 22.92 -18.31 -1.39
CA ILE A 13 24.14 -17.90 -2.10
C ILE A 13 23.82 -17.73 -3.59
N LYS A 14 23.78 -16.49 -4.06
CA LYS A 14 23.56 -16.12 -5.48
C LYS A 14 24.37 -14.87 -5.84
N ASP A 15 24.50 -14.57 -7.13
CA ASP A 15 25.07 -13.29 -7.54
C ASP A 15 24.10 -12.17 -7.20
N ARG A 16 24.61 -11.07 -6.62
CA ARG A 16 23.77 -9.96 -6.10
C ARG A 16 24.24 -8.64 -6.67
N THR A 17 23.28 -7.80 -7.05
CA THR A 17 23.55 -6.43 -7.50
C THR A 17 22.96 -5.46 -6.49
N TYR A 18 23.73 -4.44 -6.10
CA TYR A 18 23.30 -3.38 -5.19
C TYR A 18 23.27 -2.06 -5.94
N LEU A 19 22.26 -1.24 -5.65
CA LEU A 19 22.04 0.07 -6.25
C LEU A 19 22.07 1.16 -5.18
N VAL A 20 22.78 2.25 -5.45
CA VAL A 20 22.78 3.44 -4.58
C VAL A 20 21.38 4.05 -4.57
N LYS A 21 20.89 4.39 -3.38
CA LYS A 21 19.59 5.02 -3.18
C LYS A 21 19.74 6.54 -3.25
N GLY A 22 19.07 7.17 -4.21
CA GLY A 22 19.06 8.63 -4.35
C GLY A 22 18.94 9.12 -5.80
N ASN A 23 18.68 10.41 -5.97
CA ASN A 23 18.41 11.04 -7.28
C ASN A 23 19.67 11.37 -8.11
N GLY A 24 20.85 10.96 -7.66
CA GLY A 24 22.11 11.13 -8.38
C GLY A 24 22.80 9.79 -8.49
N ASN A 25 23.25 9.42 -9.69
CA ASN A 25 24.15 8.30 -9.90
C ASN A 25 25.58 8.82 -9.74
N PRO A 26 26.17 8.82 -8.52
CA PRO A 26 27.54 9.25 -8.37
C PRO A 26 28.46 8.35 -9.19
N VAL A 27 29.46 8.97 -9.83
CA VAL A 27 30.48 8.23 -10.58
C VAL A 27 31.17 7.21 -9.67
N ILE A 28 31.43 7.59 -8.41
CA ILE A 28 32.05 6.76 -7.38
C ILE A 28 31.33 6.99 -6.06
N PHE A 29 30.85 5.91 -5.43
CA PHE A 29 30.30 5.93 -4.09
C PHE A 29 30.96 4.86 -3.22
N THR A 30 31.51 5.24 -2.07
CA THR A 30 32.21 4.31 -1.18
C THR A 30 31.34 3.96 0.03
N VAL A 31 31.04 2.68 0.19
CA VAL A 31 30.31 2.17 1.36
C VAL A 31 31.30 2.01 2.51
N PRO A 32 30.97 2.44 3.74
CA PRO A 32 31.85 2.19 4.87
C PRO A 32 32.01 0.70 5.13
N CYS A 33 33.26 0.27 5.34
CA CYS A 33 33.63 -1.14 5.43
C CYS A 33 34.20 -1.54 6.80
N ARG A 34 34.40 -0.58 7.71
CA ARG A 34 34.91 -0.81 9.05
C ARG A 34 34.27 0.16 10.02
N HIS A 35 33.98 -0.31 11.22
CA HIS A 35 33.62 0.55 12.33
C HIS A 35 34.70 1.60 12.61
N THR A 36 34.27 2.84 12.71
CA THR A 36 35.08 3.95 13.22
C THR A 36 34.15 4.88 14.00
N GLN A 37 34.70 5.72 14.89
CA GLN A 37 33.88 6.69 15.63
C GLN A 37 33.02 7.59 14.70
N ARG A 38 33.53 7.94 13.51
CA ARG A 38 32.79 8.74 12.51
C ARG A 38 31.75 7.93 11.74
N LYS A 39 31.96 6.62 11.58
CA LYS A 39 31.11 5.73 10.79
C LYS A 39 30.84 4.47 11.62
N PRO A 40 29.84 4.52 12.51
CA PRO A 40 29.54 3.40 13.40
C PRO A 40 28.97 2.25 12.57
N LEU A 41 29.70 1.13 12.55
CA LEU A 41 29.29 -0.12 11.92
C LEU A 41 29.19 -1.19 13.02
N MET A 42 28.05 -1.23 13.67
CA MET A 42 27.71 -2.22 14.70
C MET A 42 26.41 -2.91 14.28
N TRP A 43 26.28 -4.19 14.64
CA TRP A 43 25.06 -4.96 14.48
C TRP A 43 24.66 -5.58 15.82
N PHE A 44 23.38 -5.48 16.17
CA PHE A 44 22.87 -6.12 17.38
C PHE A 44 22.48 -7.57 17.08
N ASP A 45 23.16 -8.51 17.73
CA ASP A 45 22.88 -9.94 17.61
C ASP A 45 21.87 -10.33 18.69
N GLU A 46 20.60 -10.48 18.31
CA GLU A 46 19.48 -10.76 19.24
C GLU A 46 19.64 -12.10 19.95
N GLU A 47 20.26 -13.11 19.32
CA GLU A 47 20.45 -14.43 19.92
C GLU A 47 21.47 -14.40 21.07
N LYS A 48 22.48 -13.54 20.97
CA LYS A 48 23.55 -13.41 21.96
C LYS A 48 23.37 -12.20 22.88
N GLY A 49 22.47 -11.27 22.54
CA GLY A 49 22.25 -10.02 23.26
C GLY A 49 23.44 -9.05 23.24
N ILE A 50 24.30 -9.13 22.22
CA ILE A 50 25.53 -8.32 22.14
C ILE A 50 25.59 -7.49 20.85
N ASN A 51 26.24 -6.31 20.95
CA ASN A 51 26.59 -5.50 19.80
C ASN A 51 27.90 -5.99 19.20
N ARG A 52 27.86 -6.46 17.96
CA ARG A 52 29.01 -6.99 17.22
C ARG A 52 29.55 -5.95 16.26
N GLU A 53 30.86 -5.80 16.25
CA GLU A 53 31.56 -4.90 15.33
C GLU A 53 31.63 -5.54 13.93
N LEU A 54 31.32 -4.73 12.91
CA LEU A 54 31.41 -5.15 11.51
C LEU A 54 32.68 -4.61 10.85
N ARG A 55 33.36 -5.49 10.11
CA ARG A 55 34.53 -5.17 9.29
C ARG A 55 34.59 -6.06 8.06
N TYR A 56 34.67 -5.46 6.88
CA TYR A 56 34.95 -6.18 5.65
C TYR A 56 36.46 -6.41 5.48
N ALA A 57 36.86 -7.67 5.43
CA ALA A 57 38.21 -8.07 5.08
C ALA A 57 38.15 -9.11 3.95
N THR A 58 38.93 -8.92 2.89
CA THR A 58 38.86 -9.74 1.66
C THR A 58 39.35 -11.17 1.87
N ASN A 59 40.18 -11.39 2.88
CA ASN A 59 40.76 -12.68 3.21
C ASN A 59 39.99 -13.43 4.33
N GLN A 60 38.84 -12.90 4.76
CA GLN A 60 38.04 -13.45 5.84
C GLN A 60 36.66 -13.89 5.33
N ASN A 61 36.12 -14.95 5.94
CA ASN A 61 34.85 -15.54 5.50
C ASN A 61 33.62 -14.95 6.20
N SER A 62 33.83 -14.04 7.17
CA SER A 62 32.77 -13.41 7.96
C SER A 62 32.97 -11.89 8.05
N PRO A 63 31.89 -11.10 8.03
CA PRO A 63 31.95 -9.66 8.25
C PRO A 63 32.09 -9.27 9.73
N PHE A 64 31.94 -10.20 10.67
CA PHE A 64 32.03 -9.91 12.10
C PHE A 64 33.47 -9.99 12.62
N VAL A 65 33.92 -8.98 13.37
CA VAL A 65 35.31 -8.90 13.85
C VAL A 65 35.70 -10.04 14.78
N ASP A 66 34.78 -10.50 15.62
CA ASP A 66 34.98 -11.61 16.57
C ASP A 66 35.13 -12.98 15.89
N GLU A 67 34.66 -13.12 14.65
CA GLU A 67 34.81 -14.34 13.84
C GLU A 67 36.07 -14.35 12.96
N GLN A 68 36.73 -13.20 12.79
CA GLN A 68 37.90 -13.05 11.93
C GLN A 68 39.17 -13.57 12.61
N ARG A 69 40.00 -14.31 11.87
CA ARG A 69 41.23 -14.92 12.41
C ARG A 69 42.47 -14.50 11.64
N GLY A 70 43.53 -14.17 12.36
CA GLY A 70 44.82 -13.80 11.78
C GLY A 70 44.84 -12.39 11.21
N LEU A 71 45.74 -12.17 10.25
CA LEU A 71 45.88 -10.88 9.59
C LEU A 71 44.63 -10.56 8.77
N CYS A 72 44.16 -9.33 8.82
CA CYS A 72 42.95 -8.89 8.12
C CYS A 72 43.33 -7.88 7.04
N THR A 73 43.12 -8.24 5.77
CA THR A 73 43.30 -7.34 4.63
C THR A 73 42.02 -6.56 4.41
N LEU A 74 42.03 -5.27 4.75
CA LEU A 74 40.83 -4.45 4.71
C LEU A 74 40.37 -4.24 3.26
N GLY A 75 39.11 -4.59 3.00
CA GLY A 75 38.50 -4.40 1.69
C GLY A 75 37.82 -3.04 1.57
N HIS A 76 37.86 -2.45 0.38
CA HIS A 76 37.10 -1.25 0.05
C HIS A 76 35.94 -1.60 -0.86
N VAL A 77 34.73 -1.16 -0.50
CA VAL A 77 33.52 -1.37 -1.29
C VAL A 77 33.19 -0.08 -2.02
N VAL A 78 33.37 -0.10 -3.33
CA VAL A 78 33.17 1.04 -4.22
C VAL A 78 32.10 0.70 -5.24
N MET A 79 30.97 1.40 -5.17
CA MET A 79 29.92 1.36 -6.18
C MET A 79 30.29 2.35 -7.28
N LYS A 80 30.30 1.89 -8.54
CA LYS A 80 30.60 2.70 -9.72
C LYS A 80 29.31 2.98 -10.47
N GLU A 81 29.10 4.23 -10.87
CA GLU A 81 27.88 4.64 -11.60
C GLU A 81 26.60 4.23 -10.87
N GLY A 82 26.60 4.31 -9.54
CA GLY A 82 25.46 3.92 -8.71
C GLY A 82 25.19 2.41 -8.57
N LYS A 83 26.03 1.53 -9.12
CA LYS A 83 25.84 0.06 -9.02
C LYS A 83 27.08 -0.68 -8.49
N LEU A 84 26.84 -1.82 -7.86
CA LEU A 84 27.87 -2.78 -7.45
C LEU A 84 27.36 -4.20 -7.67
N SER A 85 28.02 -4.95 -8.56
CA SER A 85 27.77 -6.38 -8.71
C SER A 85 28.75 -7.17 -7.86
N VAL A 86 28.24 -8.07 -7.02
CA VAL A 86 29.02 -8.90 -6.11
C VAL A 86 28.80 -10.37 -6.46
N PRO A 87 29.83 -11.11 -6.88
CA PRO A 87 29.72 -12.52 -7.22
C PRO A 87 29.44 -13.36 -5.97
N LYS A 88 28.81 -14.53 -6.18
CA LYS A 88 28.51 -15.52 -5.13
C LYS A 88 29.74 -16.04 -4.37
N SER A 89 30.95 -15.86 -4.92
CA SER A 89 32.21 -16.19 -4.26
C SER A 89 32.46 -15.31 -3.03
N ASP A 90 32.03 -14.05 -3.08
CA ASP A 90 32.36 -13.03 -2.08
C ASP A 90 31.29 -12.98 -0.98
N GLN A 91 31.10 -14.13 -0.32
CA GLN A 91 30.02 -14.32 0.67
C GLN A 91 30.12 -13.34 1.84
N ALA A 92 31.33 -13.01 2.30
CA ALA A 92 31.54 -12.06 3.39
C ALA A 92 31.04 -10.65 3.02
N LEU A 93 31.25 -10.23 1.77
CA LEU A 93 30.76 -8.95 1.26
C LEU A 93 29.24 -8.96 1.12
N GLN A 94 28.67 -10.04 0.59
CA GLN A 94 27.23 -10.15 0.44
C GLN A 94 26.51 -10.19 1.79
N LEU A 95 27.03 -10.92 2.77
CA LEU A 95 26.47 -10.95 4.13
C LEU A 95 26.52 -9.57 4.78
N LEU A 96 27.62 -8.85 4.60
CA LEU A 96 27.71 -7.47 5.05
C LEU A 96 26.60 -6.63 4.40
N LEU A 97 26.56 -6.55 3.07
CA LEU A 97 25.67 -5.61 2.37
C LEU A 97 24.18 -5.97 2.45
N SER A 98 23.83 -7.25 2.33
CA SER A 98 22.44 -7.69 2.31
C SER A 98 21.83 -7.90 3.69
N VAL A 99 22.61 -8.18 4.73
CA VAL A 99 22.04 -8.57 6.04
C VAL A 99 22.44 -7.57 7.13
N TYR A 100 23.74 -7.38 7.33
CA TYR A 100 24.22 -6.77 8.57
C TYR A 100 24.51 -5.27 8.47
N HIS A 101 24.63 -4.72 7.28
CA HIS A 101 25.10 -3.35 7.12
C HIS A 101 24.02 -2.33 7.54
N PRO A 102 24.30 -1.44 8.52
CA PRO A 102 23.30 -0.52 9.08
C PRO A 102 22.83 0.58 8.13
N LYS A 103 23.43 0.67 6.93
CA LYS A 103 23.01 1.62 5.88
C LYS A 103 22.26 0.97 4.71
N LYS A 104 21.95 -0.33 4.78
CA LYS A 104 21.00 -0.97 3.86
C LYS A 104 19.64 -0.27 3.98
N GLY A 105 18.98 0.03 2.86
CA GLY A 105 17.72 0.80 2.85
C GLY A 105 17.87 2.31 2.99
N ILE A 106 19.05 2.81 3.39
CA ILE A 106 19.33 4.24 3.55
C ILE A 106 20.21 4.75 2.41
N LEU A 107 21.36 4.10 2.18
CA LEU A 107 22.34 4.52 1.17
C LEU A 107 22.28 3.68 -0.10
N TYR A 108 21.85 2.44 0.01
CA TYR A 108 21.73 1.50 -1.11
C TYR A 108 20.68 0.44 -0.79
N ASP A 109 20.15 -0.17 -1.83
CA ASP A 109 19.24 -1.31 -1.77
C ASP A 109 19.71 -2.44 -2.68
N GLU A 110 19.30 -3.67 -2.37
CA GLU A 110 19.56 -4.85 -3.21
C GLU A 110 18.59 -4.84 -4.40
N PHE A 111 19.12 -5.04 -5.60
CA PHE A 111 18.32 -5.14 -6.81
C PHE A 111 17.81 -6.58 -6.97
N GLU A 112 16.55 -6.79 -6.66
CA GLU A 112 15.85 -8.06 -6.80
C GLU A 112 14.87 -7.99 -7.98
N PRO A 113 15.28 -8.43 -9.19
CA PRO A 113 14.43 -8.33 -10.38
C PRO A 113 13.14 -9.15 -10.25
N GLU A 114 13.19 -10.29 -9.54
CA GLU A 114 12.03 -11.15 -9.30
C GLU A 114 10.97 -10.45 -8.43
N ALA A 115 11.39 -9.79 -7.34
CA ALA A 115 10.46 -9.06 -6.47
C ALA A 115 9.81 -7.87 -7.20
N ILE A 116 10.57 -7.16 -8.03
CA ILE A 116 10.04 -6.07 -8.86
C ILE A 116 9.04 -6.60 -9.88
N ALA A 117 9.36 -7.70 -10.56
CA ALA A 117 8.47 -8.32 -11.55
C ALA A 117 7.16 -8.80 -10.92
N ASN A 118 7.21 -9.46 -9.76
CA ASN A 118 6.00 -9.91 -9.05
C ASN A 118 5.13 -8.72 -8.66
N ASN A 119 5.71 -7.69 -8.03
CA ASN A 119 4.95 -6.49 -7.67
C ASN A 119 4.32 -5.79 -8.90
N GLN A 120 4.99 -5.81 -10.04
CA GLN A 120 4.45 -5.28 -11.29
C GLN A 120 3.29 -6.13 -11.83
N VAL A 121 3.42 -7.46 -11.79
CA VAL A 121 2.35 -8.38 -12.20
C VAL A 121 1.14 -8.22 -11.29
N ASP A 122 1.34 -8.22 -9.97
CA ASP A 122 0.25 -8.04 -8.99
C ASP A 122 -0.49 -6.72 -9.23
N TRP A 123 0.24 -5.64 -9.53
CA TRP A 123 -0.37 -4.35 -9.86
C TRP A 123 -1.19 -4.39 -11.15
N ILE A 124 -0.68 -5.06 -12.19
CA ILE A 124 -1.38 -5.23 -13.47
C ILE A 124 -2.63 -6.10 -13.28
N GLU A 125 -2.55 -7.18 -12.52
CA GLU A 125 -3.69 -8.03 -12.21
C GLU A 125 -4.78 -7.27 -11.46
N LEU A 126 -4.37 -6.45 -10.49
CA LEU A 126 -5.28 -5.60 -9.71
C LEU A 126 -5.92 -4.50 -10.57
N GLU A 127 -5.18 -3.88 -11.49
CA GLU A 127 -5.72 -2.94 -12.49
C GLU A 127 -6.74 -3.63 -13.42
N LEU A 128 -6.44 -4.85 -13.84
CA LEU A 128 -7.29 -5.63 -14.73
C LEU A 128 -8.59 -6.07 -14.02
N GLU A 129 -8.52 -6.50 -12.75
CA GLU A 129 -9.70 -6.80 -11.94
C GLU A 129 -10.60 -5.56 -11.82
N ALA A 130 -10.02 -4.41 -11.47
CA ALA A 130 -10.73 -3.15 -11.35
C ALA A 130 -11.42 -2.74 -12.66
N LEU A 131 -10.71 -2.80 -13.79
CA LEU A 131 -11.26 -2.44 -15.09
C LEU A 131 -12.37 -3.38 -15.55
N ASN A 132 -12.22 -4.69 -15.35
CA ASN A 132 -13.27 -5.66 -15.68
C ASN A 132 -14.54 -5.41 -14.87
N LEU A 133 -14.40 -5.15 -13.57
CA LEU A 133 -15.54 -4.81 -12.72
C LEU A 133 -16.18 -3.50 -13.18
N ALA A 134 -15.38 -2.47 -13.46
CA ALA A 134 -15.86 -1.17 -13.95
C ALA A 134 -16.64 -1.25 -15.27
N VAL A 135 -16.27 -2.17 -16.17
CA VAL A 135 -16.99 -2.40 -17.42
C VAL A 135 -18.37 -3.04 -17.19
N GLN A 136 -18.45 -3.93 -16.19
CA GLN A 136 -19.64 -4.71 -15.85
C GLN A 136 -20.65 -3.95 -14.97
N LEU A 137 -20.23 -2.91 -14.26
CA LEU A 137 -21.11 -2.12 -13.40
C LEU A 137 -22.29 -1.50 -14.17
N GLU A 138 -23.45 -1.53 -13.52
CA GLU A 138 -24.61 -0.77 -13.94
C GLU A 138 -24.39 0.73 -13.71
N ILE A 139 -25.12 1.57 -14.45
CA ILE A 139 -24.96 3.04 -14.37
C ILE A 139 -25.26 3.55 -12.96
N ASP A 140 -26.25 2.97 -12.28
CA ASP A 140 -26.62 3.39 -10.92
C ASP A 140 -25.50 3.12 -9.89
N ASP A 141 -24.82 1.97 -10.01
CA ASP A 141 -23.72 1.60 -9.13
C ASP A 141 -22.47 2.44 -9.44
N ALA A 142 -22.23 2.71 -10.73
CA ALA A 142 -21.17 3.57 -11.23
C ALA A 142 -21.31 5.01 -10.69
N GLU A 143 -22.55 5.54 -10.64
CA GLU A 143 -22.84 6.83 -10.00
C GLU A 143 -22.57 6.81 -8.50
N ALA A 144 -22.92 5.73 -7.81
CA ALA A 144 -22.71 5.61 -6.36
C ALA A 144 -21.22 5.76 -6.01
N ILE A 145 -20.36 5.09 -6.77
CA ILE A 145 -18.90 5.15 -6.60
C ILE A 145 -18.39 6.56 -6.90
N LEU A 146 -18.79 7.18 -8.02
CA LEU A 146 -18.34 8.53 -8.36
C LEU A 146 -18.81 9.60 -7.37
N ARG A 147 -19.97 9.42 -6.72
CA ARG A 147 -20.47 10.39 -5.72
C ARG A 147 -19.54 10.50 -4.51
N VAL A 148 -18.71 9.49 -4.23
CA VAL A 148 -17.71 9.57 -3.16
C VAL A 148 -16.65 10.63 -3.48
N GLU A 149 -16.23 10.75 -4.74
CA GLU A 149 -15.21 11.71 -5.17
C GLU A 149 -15.81 13.06 -5.61
N LYS A 150 -16.88 13.02 -6.42
CA LYS A 150 -17.47 14.19 -7.10
C LYS A 150 -18.73 14.72 -6.44
N GLY A 151 -19.24 14.05 -5.41
CA GLY A 151 -20.43 14.48 -4.67
C GLY A 151 -21.67 14.61 -5.55
N SER A 152 -22.47 15.65 -5.32
CA SER A 152 -23.73 15.90 -6.03
C SER A 152 -23.57 16.32 -7.50
N ALA A 153 -22.35 16.56 -7.97
CA ALA A 153 -22.12 16.89 -9.38
C ALA A 153 -22.49 15.73 -10.32
N VAL A 154 -22.42 14.48 -9.81
CA VAL A 154 -22.71 13.27 -10.57
C VAL A 154 -24.14 13.25 -11.10
N SER A 155 -25.12 13.79 -10.35
CA SER A 155 -26.53 13.84 -10.76
C SER A 155 -26.79 14.66 -12.04
N LYS A 156 -25.81 15.48 -12.47
CA LYS A 156 -25.90 16.30 -13.68
C LYS A 156 -25.09 15.73 -14.85
N MET A 157 -24.34 14.65 -14.62
CA MET A 157 -23.49 14.03 -15.63
C MET A 157 -24.31 13.12 -16.54
N SER A 158 -23.90 13.01 -17.79
CA SER A 158 -24.45 12.00 -18.70
C SER A 158 -23.95 10.60 -18.35
N SER A 159 -24.71 9.57 -18.70
CA SER A 159 -24.31 8.17 -18.50
C SER A 159 -22.96 7.82 -19.14
N LYS A 160 -22.63 8.45 -20.27
CA LYS A 160 -21.33 8.30 -20.93
C LYS A 160 -20.18 8.92 -20.13
N GLU A 161 -20.41 10.07 -19.51
CA GLU A 161 -19.42 10.72 -18.65
C GLU A 161 -19.19 9.94 -17.36
N VAL A 162 -20.27 9.45 -16.72
CA VAL A 162 -20.19 8.56 -15.55
C VAL A 162 -19.35 7.32 -15.89
N LYS A 163 -19.67 6.64 -17.00
CA LYS A 163 -18.94 5.43 -17.39
C LYS A 163 -17.46 5.71 -17.70
N ARG A 164 -17.17 6.83 -18.38
CA ARG A 164 -15.79 7.25 -18.66
C ARG A 164 -15.01 7.50 -17.37
N ASP A 165 -15.60 8.23 -16.44
CA ASP A 165 -14.90 8.67 -15.24
C ASP A 165 -14.68 7.51 -14.26
N VAL A 166 -15.61 6.55 -14.21
CA VAL A 166 -15.44 5.30 -13.45
C VAL A 166 -14.30 4.43 -14.01
N LEU A 167 -14.22 4.29 -15.33
CA LEU A 167 -13.10 3.57 -15.97
C LEU A 167 -11.75 4.26 -15.69
N LEU A 168 -11.75 5.60 -15.68
CA LEU A 168 -10.56 6.38 -15.37
C LEU A 168 -10.14 6.23 -13.90
N MET A 169 -11.11 6.15 -12.98
CA MET A 169 -10.87 5.86 -11.57
C MET A 169 -10.30 4.46 -11.38
N ALA A 170 -10.91 3.44 -11.98
CA ALA A 170 -10.45 2.05 -11.95
C ALA A 170 -9.01 1.91 -12.49
N LYS A 171 -8.67 2.67 -13.53
CA LYS A 171 -7.31 2.68 -14.09
C LYS A 171 -6.29 3.37 -13.17
N ASN A 172 -6.62 4.55 -12.67
CA ASN A 172 -5.65 5.39 -11.94
C ASN A 172 -5.47 4.96 -10.48
N ASN A 173 -6.53 4.43 -9.86
CA ASN A 173 -6.52 3.98 -8.48
C ASN A 173 -7.35 2.70 -8.31
N PRO A 174 -6.87 1.56 -8.84
CA PRO A 174 -7.64 0.32 -8.88
C PRO A 174 -7.97 -0.22 -7.49
N ALA A 175 -7.07 -0.07 -6.51
CA ALA A 175 -7.30 -0.54 -5.14
C ALA A 175 -8.48 0.18 -4.48
N MET A 176 -8.47 1.52 -4.53
CA MET A 176 -9.58 2.33 -4.00
C MET A 176 -10.89 2.06 -4.73
N PHE A 177 -10.84 1.89 -6.05
CA PHE A 177 -12.03 1.57 -6.82
C PHE A 177 -12.65 0.22 -6.40
N LEU A 178 -11.84 -0.83 -6.24
CA LEU A 178 -12.30 -2.14 -5.80
C LEU A 178 -12.88 -2.11 -4.39
N GLU A 179 -12.28 -1.33 -3.47
CA GLU A 179 -12.83 -1.13 -2.12
C GLU A 179 -14.21 -0.49 -2.17
N LEU A 180 -14.39 0.58 -2.95
CA LEU A 180 -15.67 1.27 -3.08
C LEU A 180 -16.73 0.43 -3.79
N ALA A 181 -16.33 -0.36 -4.78
CA ALA A 181 -17.24 -1.26 -5.48
C ALA A 181 -17.73 -2.42 -4.60
N LYS A 182 -16.93 -2.85 -3.62
CA LYS A 182 -17.27 -3.92 -2.67
C LYS A 182 -18.03 -3.39 -1.43
N ASP A 183 -18.08 -2.08 -1.21
CA ASP A 183 -18.75 -1.49 -0.04
C ASP A 183 -20.26 -1.30 -0.27
N ASP A 184 -21.07 -2.19 0.32
CA ASP A 184 -22.54 -2.11 0.32
C ASP A 184 -23.07 -0.76 0.83
N ASN A 185 -22.34 -0.09 1.73
CA ASN A 185 -22.78 1.20 2.25
C ASN A 185 -22.74 2.28 1.15
N VAL A 186 -21.82 2.21 0.19
CA VAL A 186 -21.75 3.17 -0.92
C VAL A 186 -23.04 3.12 -1.74
N GLN A 187 -23.53 1.92 -2.04
CA GLN A 187 -24.79 1.74 -2.77
C GLN A 187 -26.01 2.23 -1.98
N LEU A 188 -26.09 1.85 -0.70
CA LEU A 188 -27.20 2.27 0.18
C LEU A 188 -27.23 3.80 0.37
N ARG A 189 -26.07 4.44 0.45
CA ARG A 189 -25.96 5.91 0.50
C ARG A 189 -26.48 6.54 -0.77
N ASN A 190 -26.11 6.04 -1.94
CA ASN A 190 -26.55 6.57 -3.23
C ASN A 190 -28.08 6.52 -3.36
N ILE A 191 -28.71 5.41 -2.95
CA ILE A 191 -30.17 5.28 -2.96
C ILE A 191 -30.81 6.32 -2.04
N GLY A 192 -30.24 6.54 -0.86
CA GLY A 192 -30.68 7.59 0.05
C GLY A 192 -30.62 8.98 -0.56
N VAL A 193 -29.50 9.31 -1.22
CA VAL A 193 -29.33 10.60 -1.90
C VAL A 193 -30.32 10.74 -3.06
N LYS A 194 -30.48 9.72 -3.91
CA LYS A 194 -31.48 9.72 -5.00
C LYS A 194 -32.90 9.90 -4.47
N ALA A 195 -33.24 9.26 -3.35
CA ALA A 195 -34.54 9.41 -2.72
C ALA A 195 -34.77 10.83 -2.15
N THR A 196 -33.73 11.50 -1.66
CA THR A 196 -33.82 12.92 -1.27
C THR A 196 -33.97 13.85 -2.48
N GLU A 197 -33.21 13.62 -3.55
CA GLU A 197 -33.30 14.39 -4.80
C GLU A 197 -34.69 14.26 -5.45
N ALA A 198 -35.29 13.08 -5.38
CA ALA A 198 -36.64 12.79 -5.86
C ALA A 198 -37.77 13.26 -4.91
N ASN A 199 -37.45 13.94 -3.80
CA ASN A 199 -38.41 14.36 -2.76
C ASN A 199 -39.22 13.20 -2.13
N ILE A 200 -38.73 11.96 -2.19
CA ILE A 200 -39.38 10.79 -1.56
C ILE A 200 -39.14 10.83 -0.05
N ILE A 201 -37.91 11.13 0.35
CA ILE A 201 -37.51 11.41 1.73
C ILE A 201 -36.90 12.80 1.79
N LYS A 202 -36.90 13.43 2.96
CA LYS A 202 -36.31 14.74 3.19
C LYS A 202 -35.44 14.69 4.43
N LEU A 203 -34.28 15.32 4.35
CA LEU A 203 -33.44 15.61 5.51
C LEU A 203 -33.89 16.94 6.10
N SER A 204 -34.09 17.00 7.41
CA SER A 204 -34.40 18.24 8.11
C SER A 204 -33.25 19.26 8.00
N ASP A 205 -33.58 20.54 8.14
CA ASP A 205 -32.60 21.64 7.98
C ASP A 205 -31.43 21.55 8.99
N ASP A 206 -31.69 20.96 10.17
CA ASP A 206 -30.68 20.69 11.20
C ASP A 206 -29.82 19.44 10.91
N GLN A 207 -30.04 18.78 9.76
CA GLN A 207 -29.37 17.55 9.31
C GLN A 207 -29.49 16.35 10.27
N ARG A 208 -30.50 16.33 11.13
CA ARG A 208 -30.61 15.30 12.19
C ARG A 208 -31.75 14.32 12.02
N THR A 209 -32.73 14.61 11.17
CA THR A 209 -33.93 13.77 11.04
C THR A 209 -34.26 13.55 9.59
N PHE A 210 -34.42 12.28 9.20
CA PHE A 210 -35.04 11.94 7.93
C PHE A 210 -36.55 11.79 8.11
N VAL A 211 -37.31 12.36 7.18
CA VAL A 211 -38.78 12.31 7.15
C VAL A 211 -39.26 11.90 5.77
N TRP A 212 -40.47 11.37 5.68
CA TRP A 212 -41.15 11.16 4.41
C TRP A 212 -41.48 12.50 3.75
N GLY A 213 -41.16 12.64 2.46
CA GLY A 213 -41.49 13.85 1.71
C GLY A 213 -42.98 14.06 1.50
N SER A 214 -43.79 12.98 1.50
CA SER A 214 -45.23 13.03 1.24
C SER A 214 -46.08 13.47 2.41
N ASN A 215 -45.74 13.08 3.64
CA ASN A 215 -46.56 13.33 4.84
C ASN A 215 -45.76 13.86 6.05
N GLY A 216 -44.45 14.08 5.89
CA GLY A 216 -43.59 14.57 6.97
C GLY A 216 -43.39 13.60 8.13
N ARG A 217 -43.86 12.35 8.02
CA ARG A 217 -43.69 11.37 9.10
C ARG A 217 -42.22 11.03 9.26
N LYS A 218 -41.75 11.06 10.51
CA LYS A 218 -40.38 10.73 10.89
C LYS A 218 -40.02 9.29 10.53
N LEU A 219 -38.86 9.14 9.87
CA LEU A 219 -38.24 7.84 9.57
C LEU A 219 -37.29 7.45 10.68
N PHE A 220 -36.19 8.19 10.83
CA PHE A 220 -35.21 7.98 11.89
C PHE A 220 -34.46 9.27 12.20
N THR A 221 -33.72 9.25 13.32
CA THR A 221 -32.78 10.30 13.71
C THR A 221 -31.35 9.85 13.50
N VAL A 222 -30.55 10.74 12.91
CA VAL A 222 -29.11 10.58 12.74
C VAL A 222 -28.46 10.62 14.14
N PRO A 223 -27.61 9.63 14.49
CA PRO A 223 -26.80 9.68 15.71
C PRO A 223 -25.91 10.92 15.76
N PHE A 224 -25.54 11.35 16.97
CA PHE A 224 -24.63 12.47 17.15
C PHE A 224 -23.24 12.10 16.58
N ASP A 225 -22.58 13.07 15.91
CA ASP A 225 -21.27 12.92 15.25
C ASP A 225 -21.20 11.98 14.03
N GLU A 226 -22.32 11.57 13.44
CA GLU A 226 -22.34 10.77 12.22
C GLU A 226 -22.85 11.55 11.00
N HIS A 227 -22.27 11.29 9.82
CA HIS A 227 -22.76 11.88 8.58
C HIS A 227 -24.17 11.33 8.24
N PRO A 228 -25.16 12.17 7.89
CA PRO A 228 -26.56 11.75 7.75
C PRO A 228 -26.79 10.57 6.82
N TYR A 229 -26.12 10.55 5.67
CA TYR A 229 -26.25 9.46 4.70
C TYR A 229 -25.53 8.18 5.14
N ASN A 230 -24.47 8.26 5.97
CA ASN A 230 -23.84 7.06 6.54
C ASN A 230 -24.79 6.40 7.53
N ALA A 231 -25.37 7.20 8.42
CA ALA A 231 -26.36 6.74 9.37
C ALA A 231 -27.60 6.15 8.66
N LEU A 232 -28.04 6.76 7.55
CA LEU A 232 -29.13 6.24 6.73
C LEU A 232 -28.79 4.87 6.11
N ALA A 233 -27.58 4.70 5.57
CA ALA A 233 -27.14 3.42 5.02
C ALA A 233 -27.05 2.32 6.08
N SER A 234 -26.52 2.66 7.26
CA SER A 234 -26.54 1.77 8.44
C SER A 234 -27.97 1.44 8.88
N TRP A 235 -28.87 2.42 8.88
CA TRP A 235 -30.26 2.23 9.25
C TRP A 235 -31.02 1.34 8.25
N PHE A 236 -30.76 1.44 6.95
CA PHE A 236 -31.36 0.55 5.94
C PHE A 236 -31.02 -0.93 6.14
N LYS A 237 -29.97 -1.26 6.93
CA LYS A 237 -29.63 -2.64 7.29
C LYS A 237 -30.43 -3.18 8.49
N THR A 238 -31.18 -2.33 9.20
CA THR A 238 -32.07 -2.74 10.29
C THR A 238 -33.41 -3.25 9.78
N ASP A 239 -34.15 -4.02 10.59
CA ASP A 239 -35.45 -4.57 10.20
C ASP A 239 -36.45 -3.47 9.79
N GLU A 240 -36.52 -2.38 10.55
CA GLU A 240 -37.39 -1.23 10.23
C GLU A 240 -36.92 -0.50 8.95
N GLY A 241 -35.60 -0.32 8.80
CA GLY A 241 -35.03 0.36 7.64
C GLY A 241 -35.15 -0.43 6.34
N LEU A 242 -35.13 -1.76 6.39
CA LEU A 242 -35.29 -2.63 5.23
C LEU A 242 -36.68 -2.51 4.59
N GLU A 243 -37.75 -2.37 5.39
CA GLU A 243 -39.10 -2.15 4.87
C GLU A 243 -39.21 -0.81 4.14
N VAL A 244 -38.64 0.24 4.75
CA VAL A 244 -38.62 1.58 4.16
C VAL A 244 -37.75 1.60 2.91
N PHE A 245 -36.59 0.96 2.91
CA PHE A 245 -35.73 0.81 1.74
C PHE A 245 -36.47 0.18 0.55
N LYS A 246 -37.16 -0.94 0.76
CA LYS A 246 -37.98 -1.60 -0.29
C LYS A 246 -39.06 -0.66 -0.82
N SER A 247 -39.68 0.15 0.04
CA SER A 247 -40.70 1.11 -0.38
C SER A 247 -40.12 2.28 -1.18
N ILE A 248 -38.90 2.74 -0.86
CA ILE A 248 -38.17 3.77 -1.60
C ILE A 248 -37.78 3.25 -2.98
N GLN A 249 -37.20 2.04 -3.07
CA GLN A 249 -36.84 1.43 -4.35
C GLN A 249 -38.05 1.30 -5.30
N LYS A 250 -39.22 0.95 -4.78
CA LYS A 250 -40.46 0.88 -5.58
C LYS A 250 -40.92 2.24 -6.12
N ARG A 251 -40.56 3.33 -5.47
CA ARG A 251 -40.91 4.71 -5.88
C ARG A 251 -39.86 5.35 -6.79
N LEU A 252 -38.65 4.79 -6.84
CA LEU A 252 -37.55 5.24 -7.70
C LEU A 252 -37.56 4.54 -9.07
N LYS A 253 -38.17 3.35 -9.18
CA LYS A 253 -38.51 2.72 -10.47
C LYS A 253 -39.69 3.42 -11.13
#